data_AF-A0A6J1LV45-F1
#
_entry.id   AF-A0A6J1LV45-F1
#
_cell.length_a   1.000
_cell.length_b   1.000
_cell.length_c   1.000
_cell.angle_alpha   90.00
_cell.angle_beta   90.00
_cell.angle_gamma   90.00
#
_symmetry.space_group_name_H-M   'P 1'
#
loop_
_entity.id
_entity.type
_entity.pdbx_description
1 polymer ?
#
loop_
_entity_poly.entity_id
_entity_poly.type
_entity_poly.pdbx_seq_one_letter_code
_entity_poly.pdbx_strand_id
1 'polypeptide(L)'
;MMASDTNESQLAFISEQVQICMLPSLNADLDEVQTLPVHFEAYHSMLEQELPKLYDLLQRNEDVLLNNIAYPEIRAQLVLLLCELTASPTIYTLNGECEQLLQNANELLRKLSPFWRNAEENLIFKYYEKKLHKDCWKRQLGAVHGYVRYLEHRHINNIQMPTQLLTFSLAVGLNVRESFQSEYKQLGVRILTLILKDGQLNVQGVIYENVFRDVQSMESIGATICNWDCLCLCLDHFIELDSFPWNQCDDMLERLIQNVSLASSTEMSISLMHFITKLGYYFAINKNEIQAVLTADLTEPNRMTDCLEVCASLNVCTNYRWAKSILQMLVLASEKLLGSVDAAAQVLVEMQRCYLVCVLPIPLQALHIHLREFYAKFVAVLMECISVHKDSKLLQKLTDQFVQIFIYQLKHGSTGKEGPCNLKNYLTALENLIPVIAK
;
A
#
# COMPACT_ATOMS: atom_id res chain seq x y z
N MET A 1 0.97 32.13 46.73
CA MET A 1 2.37 31.95 46.33
C MET A 1 2.86 30.50 46.44
N MET A 2 2.43 29.67 47.41
CA MET A 2 2.89 28.26 47.50
C MET A 2 2.28 27.26 46.50
N ALA A 3 1.13 27.57 45.88
CA ALA A 3 0.46 26.66 44.94
C ALA A 3 1.07 26.67 43.51
N SER A 4 1.79 27.73 43.11
CA SER A 4 2.50 27.75 41.82
C SER A 4 3.76 26.90 41.85
N ASP A 5 4.53 26.98 42.93
CA ASP A 5 5.83 26.30 43.06
C ASP A 5 5.69 24.76 43.12
N THR A 6 4.59 24.27 43.71
CA THR A 6 4.32 22.82 43.79
C THR A 6 3.94 22.25 42.43
N ASN A 7 3.13 22.97 41.65
CA ASN A 7 2.76 22.57 40.29
C ASN A 7 3.96 22.59 39.35
N GLU A 8 4.83 23.60 39.43
CA GLU A 8 6.05 23.66 38.62
C GLU A 8 7.00 22.49 38.90
N SER A 9 7.18 22.10 40.16
CA SER A 9 8.01 20.94 40.52
C SER A 9 7.46 19.61 39.98
N GLN A 10 6.13 19.43 40.01
CA GLN A 10 5.47 18.23 39.49
C GLN A 10 5.51 18.19 37.96
N LEU A 11 5.37 19.34 37.30
CA LEU A 11 5.47 19.47 35.86
C LEU A 11 6.90 19.22 35.35
N ALA A 12 7.92 19.68 36.08
CA ALA A 12 9.31 19.35 35.80
C ALA A 12 9.56 17.84 35.93
N PHE A 13 9.02 17.20 36.98
CA PHE A 13 9.10 15.76 37.15
C PHE A 13 8.41 14.98 36.01
N ILE A 14 7.22 15.42 35.56
CA ILE A 14 6.56 14.84 34.38
C ILE A 14 7.45 14.98 33.13
N SER A 15 8.04 16.16 32.92
CA SER A 15 8.97 16.38 31.80
C SER A 15 10.16 15.43 31.84
N GLU A 16 10.76 15.19 33.02
CA GLU A 16 11.87 14.25 33.19
C GLU A 16 11.43 12.81 32.88
N GLN A 17 10.28 12.40 33.41
CA GLN A 17 9.70 11.07 33.17
C GLN A 17 9.42 10.83 31.69
N VAL A 18 8.91 11.84 30.98
CA VAL A 18 8.71 11.78 29.54
C VAL A 18 10.03 11.54 28.81
N GLN A 19 11.09 12.29 29.14
CA GLN A 19 12.40 12.11 28.50
C GLN A 19 13.01 10.73 28.76
N ILE A 20 12.84 10.18 29.97
CA ILE A 20 13.31 8.83 30.31
C ILE A 20 12.62 7.77 29.44
N CYS A 21 11.33 7.96 29.14
CA CYS A 21 10.55 7.03 28.33
C CYS A 21 10.77 7.18 26.82
N MET A 22 11.49 8.21 26.34
CA MET A 22 11.79 8.36 24.91
C MET A 22 12.86 7.38 24.47
N LEU A 23 12.82 6.93 23.22
CA LEU A 23 13.86 6.03 22.71
C LEU A 23 15.20 6.79 22.63
N PRO A 24 16.27 6.27 23.26
CA PRO A 24 17.58 6.92 23.19
C PRO A 24 18.15 6.88 21.77
N SER A 25 19.00 7.86 21.48
CA SER A 25 19.74 7.89 20.22
C SER A 25 20.73 6.73 20.14
N LEU A 26 20.93 6.18 18.93
CA LEU A 26 21.97 5.19 18.71
C LEU A 26 23.37 5.80 18.88
N ASN A 27 24.29 4.99 19.39
CA ASN A 27 25.71 5.35 19.49
C ASN A 27 26.41 5.38 18.12
N ALA A 28 25.94 4.55 17.18
CA ALA A 28 26.43 4.42 15.81
C ALA A 28 25.27 4.59 14.81
N ASP A 29 25.57 4.96 13.56
CA ASP A 29 24.54 5.14 12.53
C ASP A 29 23.96 3.79 12.06
N LEU A 30 22.71 3.79 11.59
CA LEU A 30 22.04 2.60 11.00
C LEU A 30 22.79 1.94 9.84
N ASP A 31 23.70 2.67 9.18
CA ASP A 31 24.53 2.11 8.10
C ASP A 31 25.70 1.28 8.65
N GLU A 32 26.10 1.53 9.90
CA GLU A 32 27.27 0.88 10.52
C GLU A 32 26.88 -0.40 11.26
N VAL A 33 25.65 -0.48 11.78
CA VAL A 33 25.20 -1.58 12.66
C VAL A 33 23.77 -2.00 12.31
N GLN A 34 23.57 -3.31 12.15
CA GLN A 34 22.23 -3.89 12.06
C GLN A 34 21.56 -3.86 13.43
N THR A 35 20.37 -3.25 13.52
CA THR A 35 19.60 -3.21 14.76
C THR A 35 18.78 -4.49 14.94
N LEU A 36 18.94 -5.16 16.09
CA LEU A 36 18.23 -6.39 16.44
C LEU A 36 17.37 -6.16 17.70
N PRO A 37 16.28 -6.94 17.91
CA PRO A 37 15.42 -6.79 19.09
C PRO A 37 16.17 -6.86 20.43
N VAL A 38 17.18 -7.74 20.53
CA VAL A 38 18.03 -7.91 21.74
C VAL A 38 18.73 -6.61 22.17
N HIS A 39 18.97 -5.68 21.25
CA HIS A 39 19.59 -4.39 21.58
C HIS A 39 18.69 -3.47 22.41
N PHE A 40 17.38 -3.77 22.51
CA PHE A 40 16.38 -2.92 23.16
C PHE A 40 15.78 -3.51 24.45
N GLU A 41 16.22 -4.69 24.91
CA GLU A 41 15.67 -5.35 26.10
C GLU A 41 15.73 -4.50 27.38
N ALA A 42 16.85 -3.78 27.56
CA ALA A 42 17.01 -2.88 28.71
C ALA A 42 16.05 -1.68 28.64
N TYR A 43 15.80 -1.17 27.42
CA TYR A 43 14.84 -0.09 27.19
C TYR A 43 13.41 -0.57 27.44
N HIS A 44 13.05 -1.77 26.95
CA HIS A 44 11.75 -2.39 27.22
C HIS A 44 11.50 -2.56 28.72
N SER A 45 12.47 -3.14 29.43
CA SER A 45 12.37 -3.35 30.89
C SER A 45 12.18 -2.05 31.67
N MET A 46 12.80 -0.95 31.20
CA MET A 46 12.62 0.38 31.79
C MET A 46 11.22 0.92 31.51
N LEU A 47 10.74 0.83 30.26
CA LEU A 47 9.40 1.31 29.91
C LEU A 47 8.29 0.60 30.69
N GLU A 48 8.42 -0.71 30.91
CA GLU A 48 7.47 -1.49 31.70
C GLU A 48 7.32 -0.97 33.14
N GLN A 49 8.39 -0.39 33.69
CA GLN A 49 8.40 0.15 35.06
C GLN A 49 8.00 1.63 35.11
N GLU A 50 8.42 2.44 34.15
CA GLU A 50 8.23 3.89 34.18
C GLU A 50 6.90 4.34 33.55
N LEU A 51 6.40 3.67 32.51
CA LEU A 51 5.14 4.06 31.86
C LEU A 51 3.93 4.03 32.80
N PRO A 52 3.73 3.00 33.66
CA PRO A 52 2.63 3.03 34.62
C PRO A 52 2.69 4.24 35.55
N LYS A 53 3.89 4.60 36.03
CA LYS A 53 4.10 5.76 36.89
C LYS A 53 3.77 7.06 36.14
N LEU A 54 4.21 7.17 34.89
CA LEU A 54 3.88 8.31 34.04
C LEU A 54 2.37 8.42 33.84
N TYR A 55 1.66 7.33 33.52
CA TYR A 55 0.21 7.35 33.34
C TYR A 55 -0.54 7.76 34.61
N ASP A 56 -0.13 7.28 35.78
CA ASP A 56 -0.70 7.71 37.07
C ASP A 56 -0.51 9.22 37.30
N LEU A 57 0.68 9.76 36.95
CA LEU A 57 0.96 11.19 37.08
C LEU A 57 0.12 12.02 36.10
N LEU A 58 -0.02 11.55 34.85
CA LEU A 58 -0.83 12.21 33.84
C LEU A 58 -2.32 12.23 34.22
N GLN A 59 -2.83 11.13 34.75
CA GLN A 59 -4.22 11.05 35.22
C GLN A 59 -4.49 12.01 36.38
N ARG A 60 -3.55 12.14 37.34
CA ARG A 60 -3.68 13.10 38.46
C ARG A 60 -3.66 14.56 38.01
N ASN A 61 -3.06 14.85 36.85
CA ASN A 61 -2.86 16.20 36.33
C ASN A 61 -3.62 16.44 35.00
N GLU A 62 -4.60 15.60 34.67
CA GLU A 62 -5.25 15.58 33.35
C GLU A 62 -5.84 16.94 32.98
N ASP A 63 -6.59 17.57 33.89
CA ASP A 63 -7.20 18.88 33.64
C ASP A 63 -6.18 19.98 33.38
N VAL A 64 -5.06 19.98 34.11
CA VAL A 64 -3.99 20.97 33.93
C VAL A 64 -3.29 20.75 32.60
N LEU A 65 -3.01 19.51 32.23
CA LEU A 65 -2.28 19.19 31.01
C LEU A 65 -3.11 19.39 29.76
N LEU A 66 -4.40 19.01 29.77
CA LEU A 66 -5.29 19.10 28.61
C LEU A 66 -5.87 20.50 28.42
N ASN A 67 -6.26 21.19 29.50
CA ASN A 67 -7.06 22.41 29.38
C ASN A 67 -6.25 23.70 29.59
N ASN A 68 -5.12 23.67 30.33
CA ASN A 68 -4.39 24.88 30.69
C ASN A 68 -3.42 25.35 29.58
N ILE A 69 -3.59 26.57 29.06
CA ILE A 69 -2.75 27.15 28.00
C ILE A 69 -1.28 27.29 28.40
N ALA A 70 -0.99 27.43 29.70
CA ALA A 70 0.33 27.83 30.20
C ALA A 70 1.47 26.82 29.94
N TYR A 71 1.19 25.57 29.59
CA TYR A 71 2.20 24.50 29.52
C TYR A 71 2.31 23.81 28.15
N PRO A 72 2.61 24.55 27.06
CA PRO A 72 2.72 23.97 25.73
C PRO A 72 3.91 23.01 25.57
N GLU A 73 4.99 23.20 26.34
CA GLU A 73 6.20 22.36 26.26
C GLU A 73 5.97 20.92 26.69
N ILE A 74 5.33 20.72 27.84
CA ILE A 74 5.04 19.37 28.36
C ILE A 74 4.03 18.67 27.47
N ARG A 75 3.00 19.37 26.98
CA ARG A 75 2.07 18.81 25.99
C ARG A 75 2.78 18.37 24.71
N ALA A 76 3.67 19.21 24.18
CA ALA A 76 4.46 18.86 23.00
C ALA A 76 5.30 17.61 23.24
N GLN A 77 6.02 17.54 24.37
CA GLN A 77 6.82 16.36 24.75
C GLN A 77 5.97 15.09 24.91
N LEU A 78 4.77 15.21 25.50
CA LEU A 78 3.84 14.09 25.63
C LEU A 78 3.37 13.60 24.25
N VAL A 79 3.01 14.52 23.34
CA VAL A 79 2.64 14.14 21.97
C VAL A 79 3.79 13.41 21.29
N LEU A 80 5.02 13.91 21.42
CA LEU A 80 6.21 13.26 20.87
C LEU A 80 6.37 11.83 21.40
N LEU A 81 6.37 11.64 22.73
CA LEU A 81 6.49 10.33 23.36
C LEU A 81 5.38 9.37 22.93
N LEU A 82 4.13 9.83 22.98
CA LEU A 82 2.99 8.98 22.62
C LEU A 82 3.01 8.59 21.14
N CYS A 83 3.49 9.48 20.26
CA CYS A 83 3.72 9.12 18.86
C CYS A 83 4.83 8.08 18.69
N GLU A 84 5.94 8.19 19.45
CA GLU A 84 7.01 7.18 19.41
C GLU A 84 6.53 5.81 19.93
N LEU A 85 5.79 5.79 21.06
CA LEU A 85 5.28 4.56 21.66
C LEU A 85 4.21 3.87 20.81
N THR A 86 3.37 4.64 20.12
CA THR A 86 2.22 4.12 19.35
C THR A 86 2.48 4.03 17.85
N ALA A 87 3.72 4.26 17.41
CA ALA A 87 4.10 4.04 16.03
C ALA A 87 3.90 2.56 15.64
N SER A 88 3.81 2.30 14.33
CA SER A 88 3.65 0.93 13.81
C SER A 88 4.70 -0.03 14.36
N PRO A 89 4.39 -1.34 14.48
CA PRO A 89 5.24 -2.30 15.17
C PRO A 89 6.71 -2.24 14.72
N THR A 90 7.60 -2.08 15.67
CA THR A 90 9.06 -2.00 15.49
C THR A 90 9.76 -2.99 16.40
N ILE A 91 11.04 -3.28 16.13
CA ILE A 91 11.89 -4.11 17.00
C ILE A 91 12.10 -3.54 18.41
N TYR A 92 11.77 -2.26 18.63
CA TYR A 92 11.89 -1.57 19.92
C TYR A 92 10.52 -1.17 20.50
N THR A 93 9.42 -1.64 19.90
CA THR A 93 8.08 -1.53 20.49
C THR A 93 7.98 -2.51 21.66
N LEU A 94 7.18 -2.17 22.67
CA LEU A 94 6.90 -3.09 23.78
C LEU A 94 6.21 -4.37 23.28
N ASN A 95 6.59 -5.51 23.83
CA ASN A 95 6.06 -6.83 23.46
C ASN A 95 4.60 -7.02 23.91
N GLY A 96 3.93 -8.05 23.39
CA GLY A 96 2.48 -8.30 23.55
C GLY A 96 1.96 -8.42 24.98
N GLU A 97 2.81 -8.69 25.98
CA GLU A 97 2.42 -8.68 27.40
C GLU A 97 2.10 -7.26 27.92
N CYS A 98 2.53 -6.23 27.19
CA CYS A 98 2.36 -4.81 27.52
C CYS A 98 1.37 -4.08 26.59
N GLU A 99 0.51 -4.82 25.89
CA GLU A 99 -0.46 -4.25 24.94
C GLU A 99 -1.36 -3.18 25.60
N GLN A 100 -1.72 -3.38 26.87
CA GLN A 100 -2.54 -2.43 27.63
C GLN A 100 -1.85 -1.07 27.83
N LEU A 101 -0.52 -1.03 27.97
CA LEU A 101 0.24 0.23 28.07
C LEU A 101 0.18 1.00 26.74
N LEU A 102 0.32 0.29 25.62
CA LEU A 102 0.22 0.89 24.29
C LEU A 102 -1.21 1.36 23.96
N GLN A 103 -2.22 0.65 24.46
CA GLN A 103 -3.62 1.09 24.36
C GLN A 103 -3.85 2.39 25.13
N ASN A 104 -3.37 2.47 26.38
CA ASN A 104 -3.44 3.70 27.18
C ASN A 104 -2.73 4.88 26.48
N ALA A 105 -1.54 4.63 25.91
CA ALA A 105 -0.83 5.65 25.12
C ALA A 105 -1.66 6.15 23.92
N ASN A 106 -2.30 5.25 23.19
CA ASN A 106 -3.16 5.60 22.06
C ASN A 106 -4.39 6.42 22.51
N GLU A 107 -5.01 6.06 23.63
CA GLU A 107 -6.13 6.81 24.18
C GLU A 107 -5.73 8.23 24.61
N LEU A 108 -4.60 8.37 25.31
CA LEU A 108 -4.05 9.68 25.68
C LEU A 108 -3.71 10.53 24.46
N LEU A 109 -3.12 9.94 23.43
CA LEU A 109 -2.79 10.63 22.18
C LEU A 109 -4.06 11.14 21.49
N ARG A 110 -5.12 10.32 21.43
CA ARG A 110 -6.43 10.74 20.91
C ARG A 110 -7.06 11.87 21.71
N LYS A 111 -6.90 11.89 23.04
CA LYS A 111 -7.39 13.01 23.88
C LYS A 111 -6.63 14.31 23.62
N LEU A 112 -5.33 14.24 23.35
CA LEU A 112 -4.48 15.41 23.08
C LEU A 112 -4.62 15.97 21.65
N SER A 113 -4.96 15.10 20.69
CA SER A 113 -4.96 15.42 19.26
C SER A 113 -5.89 16.57 18.80
N PRO A 114 -7.11 16.75 19.34
CA PRO A 114 -8.02 17.84 18.94
C PRO A 114 -7.56 19.23 19.40
N PHE A 115 -6.57 19.30 20.30
CA PHE A 115 -6.19 20.52 21.02
C PHE A 115 -4.80 21.04 20.64
N TRP A 116 -4.21 20.62 19.51
CA TRP A 116 -2.92 21.15 19.10
C TRP A 116 -3.04 22.63 18.76
N ARG A 117 -2.49 23.46 19.62
CA ARG A 117 -2.38 24.91 19.44
C ARG A 117 -1.06 25.20 18.75
N ASN A 118 -1.01 26.33 18.06
CA ASN A 118 0.16 26.80 17.32
C ASN A 118 1.47 26.76 18.15
N ALA A 119 1.40 26.98 19.46
CA ALA A 119 2.57 26.90 20.34
C ALA A 119 3.13 25.48 20.47
N GLU A 120 2.29 24.46 20.66
CA GLU A 120 2.74 23.06 20.71
C GLU A 120 3.26 22.61 19.35
N GLU A 121 2.57 22.98 18.26
CA GLU A 121 2.97 22.61 16.90
C GLU A 121 4.36 23.13 16.55
N ASN A 122 4.68 24.37 16.94
CA ASN A 122 6.00 24.95 16.73
C ASN A 122 7.09 24.21 17.52
N LEU A 123 6.78 23.73 18.72
CA LEU A 123 7.73 22.98 19.56
C LEU A 123 7.96 21.56 19.00
N ILE A 124 6.88 20.89 18.59
CA ILE A 124 6.94 19.58 17.92
C ILE A 124 7.73 19.69 16.61
N PHE A 125 7.46 20.71 15.80
CA PHE A 125 8.18 20.96 14.56
C PHE A 125 9.68 21.15 14.81
N LYS A 126 10.07 22.01 15.76
CA LYS A 126 11.48 22.23 16.13
C LYS A 126 12.18 20.95 16.61
N TYR A 127 11.47 20.09 17.34
CA TYR A 127 12.00 18.79 17.75
C TYR A 127 12.35 17.93 16.54
N TYR A 128 11.40 17.75 15.62
CA TYR A 128 11.62 16.93 14.43
C TYR A 128 12.63 17.56 13.46
N GLU A 129 12.63 18.88 13.28
CA GLU A 129 13.62 19.59 12.47
C GLU A 129 15.05 19.31 12.96
N LYS A 130 15.25 19.31 14.28
CA LYS A 130 16.54 18.99 14.90
C LYS A 130 16.90 17.50 14.78
N LYS A 131 15.94 16.61 14.99
CA LYS A 131 16.17 15.16 15.11
C LYS A 131 16.20 14.43 13.78
N LEU A 132 15.48 14.93 12.77
CA LEU A 132 15.38 14.33 11.44
C LEU A 132 16.21 15.10 10.41
N HIS A 133 17.18 15.90 10.86
CA HIS A 133 18.15 16.52 9.98
C HIS A 133 18.95 15.44 9.24
N LYS A 134 19.28 15.70 7.97
CA LYS A 134 19.94 14.76 7.06
C LYS A 134 21.22 14.13 7.65
N ASP A 135 21.92 14.85 8.52
CA ASP A 135 23.22 14.45 9.09
C ASP A 135 23.10 13.57 10.35
N CYS A 136 21.92 13.46 10.97
CA CYS A 136 21.79 12.78 12.27
C CYS A 136 20.58 11.87 12.42
N TRP A 137 19.63 11.89 11.48
CA TRP A 137 18.39 11.11 11.58
C TRP A 137 18.63 9.61 11.74
N LYS A 138 19.74 9.09 11.19
CA LYS A 138 20.14 7.67 11.28
C LYS A 138 20.41 7.21 12.71
N ARG A 139 20.55 8.12 13.68
CA ARG A 139 20.66 7.78 15.10
C ARG A 139 19.35 7.93 15.86
N GLN A 140 18.31 8.50 15.24
CA GLN A 140 17.10 8.97 15.92
C GLN A 140 15.90 8.09 15.56
N LEU A 141 15.97 6.78 15.83
CA LEU A 141 14.97 5.81 15.39
C LEU A 141 13.56 6.14 15.89
N GLY A 142 13.46 6.48 17.18
CA GLY A 142 12.21 6.89 17.82
C GLY A 142 11.60 8.08 17.10
N ALA A 143 12.39 9.11 16.84
CA ALA A 143 11.92 10.30 16.14
C ALA A 143 11.42 9.99 14.71
N VAL A 144 12.07 9.08 13.96
CA VAL A 144 11.62 8.71 12.60
C VAL A 144 10.23 8.07 12.64
N HIS A 145 10.03 7.09 13.52
CA HIS A 145 8.75 6.38 13.61
C HIS A 145 7.66 7.23 14.26
N GLY A 146 8.00 7.97 15.31
CA GLY A 146 7.12 8.94 15.94
C GLY A 146 6.67 10.01 14.95
N TYR A 147 7.53 10.43 14.02
CA TYR A 147 7.16 11.42 12.99
C TYR A 147 6.10 10.88 12.03
N VAL A 148 6.23 9.63 11.57
CA VAL A 148 5.18 8.99 10.76
C VAL A 148 3.86 8.99 11.51
N ARG A 149 3.88 8.57 12.79
CA ARG A 149 2.67 8.53 13.62
C ARG A 149 2.07 9.92 13.84
N TYR A 150 2.90 10.93 14.04
CA TYR A 150 2.48 12.32 14.17
C TYR A 150 1.75 12.80 12.90
N LEU A 151 2.32 12.54 11.71
CA LEU A 151 1.71 12.89 10.42
C LEU A 151 0.37 12.17 10.19
N GLU A 152 0.27 10.88 10.54
CA GLU A 152 -0.98 10.13 10.46
C GLU A 152 -2.09 10.77 11.29
N HIS A 153 -1.78 11.18 12.53
CA HIS A 153 -2.74 11.84 13.40
C HIS A 153 -3.17 13.21 12.85
N ARG A 154 -2.28 14.00 12.24
CA ARG A 154 -2.69 15.26 11.60
C ARG A 154 -3.67 15.01 10.45
N HIS A 155 -3.34 14.02 9.61
CA HIS A 155 -4.17 13.66 8.46
C HIS A 155 -5.57 13.18 8.88
N ILE A 156 -5.67 12.29 9.89
CA ILE A 156 -6.97 11.79 10.39
C ILE A 156 -7.90 12.93 10.84
N ASN A 157 -7.33 13.98 11.44
CA ASN A 157 -8.10 15.12 11.92
C ASN A 157 -8.39 16.17 10.84
N ASN A 158 -8.07 15.89 9.57
CA ASN A 158 -8.18 16.83 8.45
C ASN A 158 -7.49 18.19 8.72
N ILE A 159 -6.40 18.17 9.49
CA ILE A 159 -5.60 19.36 9.78
C ILE A 159 -4.64 19.55 8.60
N GLN A 160 -4.90 20.55 7.77
CA GLN A 160 -4.04 20.88 6.63
C GLN A 160 -2.61 21.18 7.09
N MET A 161 -1.64 20.59 6.40
CA MET A 161 -0.24 20.81 6.73
C MET A 161 0.25 22.16 6.17
N PRO A 162 0.88 23.02 7.00
CA PRO A 162 1.54 24.22 6.49
C PRO A 162 2.63 23.87 5.47
N THR A 163 2.85 24.74 4.48
CA THR A 163 3.87 24.56 3.43
C THR A 163 5.26 24.21 3.99
N GLN A 164 5.67 24.87 5.08
CA GLN A 164 6.94 24.57 5.75
C GLN A 164 7.03 23.12 6.23
N LEU A 165 5.95 22.60 6.84
CA LEU A 165 5.90 21.21 7.28
C LEU A 165 5.88 20.25 6.09
N LEU A 166 5.18 20.59 5.02
CA LEU A 166 5.14 19.77 3.80
C LEU A 166 6.53 19.67 3.14
N THR A 167 7.23 20.80 2.97
CA THR A 167 8.60 20.81 2.41
C THR A 167 9.57 20.05 3.31
N PHE A 168 9.47 20.23 4.62
CA PHE A 168 10.27 19.48 5.58
C PHE A 168 9.98 17.97 5.49
N SER A 169 8.71 17.58 5.49
CA SER A 169 8.28 16.17 5.38
C SER A 169 8.77 15.53 4.09
N LEU A 170 8.74 16.27 2.96
CA LEU A 170 9.28 15.79 1.70
C LEU A 170 10.78 15.49 1.82
N ALA A 171 11.56 16.41 2.38
CA ALA A 171 12.99 16.21 2.58
C ALA A 171 13.28 15.01 3.51
N VAL A 172 12.54 14.88 4.61
CA VAL A 172 12.66 13.74 5.52
C VAL A 172 12.30 12.42 4.81
N GLY A 173 11.16 12.37 4.12
CA GLY A 173 10.71 11.18 3.39
C GLY A 173 11.71 10.74 2.32
N LEU A 174 12.32 11.70 1.60
CA LEU A 174 13.37 11.40 0.62
C LEU A 174 14.64 10.85 1.30
N ASN A 175 15.14 11.49 2.35
CA ASN A 175 16.37 11.09 3.05
C ASN A 175 16.23 9.73 3.76
N VAL A 176 15.13 9.51 4.47
CA VAL A 176 14.88 8.26 5.21
C VAL A 176 14.77 7.07 4.25
N ARG A 177 14.22 7.30 3.05
CA ARG A 177 14.10 6.28 2.00
C ARG A 177 15.46 5.83 1.43
N GLU A 178 16.50 6.64 1.55
CA GLU A 178 17.86 6.27 1.13
C GLU A 178 18.54 5.28 2.09
N SER A 179 17.89 4.90 3.20
CA SER A 179 18.39 3.85 4.10
C SER A 179 18.65 2.54 3.37
N PHE A 180 19.68 1.79 3.77
CA PHE A 180 19.85 0.41 3.30
C PHE A 180 18.87 -0.58 3.94
N GLN A 181 18.27 -0.22 5.08
CA GLN A 181 17.34 -1.10 5.80
C GLN A 181 15.91 -0.91 5.29
N SER A 182 15.28 -2.01 4.87
CA SER A 182 13.97 -2.05 4.20
C SER A 182 12.84 -1.37 4.99
N GLU A 183 12.88 -1.50 6.31
CA GLU A 183 11.89 -1.02 7.26
C GLU A 183 11.87 0.51 7.26
N TYR A 184 13.05 1.14 7.21
CA TYR A 184 13.17 2.59 7.14
C TYR A 184 12.82 3.11 5.76
N LYS A 185 13.14 2.37 4.69
CA LYS A 185 12.66 2.73 3.35
C LYS A 185 11.14 2.87 3.31
N GLN A 186 10.43 1.91 3.91
CA GLN A 186 8.97 1.93 4.00
C GLN A 186 8.45 3.14 4.79
N LEU A 187 9.12 3.55 5.87
CA LEU A 187 8.73 4.75 6.61
C LEU A 187 8.87 6.01 5.74
N GLY A 188 9.95 6.10 4.97
CA GLY A 188 10.13 7.17 3.98
C GLY A 188 8.94 7.23 3.01
N VAL A 189 8.57 6.08 2.43
CA VAL A 189 7.42 5.97 1.51
C VAL A 189 6.08 6.33 2.18
N ARG A 190 5.88 5.97 3.46
CA ARG A 190 4.69 6.34 4.23
C ARG A 190 4.60 7.86 4.46
N ILE A 191 5.72 8.51 4.77
CA ILE A 191 5.78 9.98 4.88
C ILE A 191 5.34 10.61 3.55
N LEU A 192 5.93 10.14 2.42
CA LEU A 192 5.58 10.65 1.09
C LEU A 192 4.10 10.41 0.75
N THR A 193 3.55 9.26 1.13
CA THR A 193 2.13 8.93 0.95
C THR A 193 1.22 9.90 1.72
N LEU A 194 1.57 10.25 2.97
CA LEU A 194 0.80 11.19 3.78
C LEU A 194 0.84 12.61 3.22
N ILE A 195 1.97 13.02 2.64
CA ILE A 195 2.10 14.31 1.93
C ILE A 195 1.22 14.35 0.69
N LEU A 196 1.23 13.28 -0.13
CA LEU A 196 0.38 13.19 -1.33
C LEU A 196 -1.09 13.34 -0.95
N LYS A 197 -1.55 12.63 0.08
CA LYS A 197 -2.96 12.71 0.52
C LYS A 197 -3.41 14.10 0.97
N ASP A 198 -2.49 14.95 1.46
CA ASP A 198 -2.80 16.35 1.83
C ASP A 198 -2.97 17.25 0.58
N GLY A 199 -2.28 16.92 -0.52
CA GLY A 199 -2.57 17.43 -1.86
C GLY A 199 -2.18 18.88 -2.17
N GLN A 200 -1.42 19.55 -1.30
CA GLN A 200 -1.10 20.98 -1.47
C GLN A 200 0.18 21.29 -2.27
N LEU A 201 1.09 20.32 -2.45
CA LEU A 201 2.36 20.54 -3.16
C LEU A 201 2.42 19.78 -4.48
N ASN A 202 2.99 20.41 -5.50
CA ASN A 202 3.34 19.79 -6.78
C ASN A 202 4.64 18.96 -6.64
N VAL A 203 4.60 17.90 -5.83
CA VAL A 203 5.77 17.06 -5.51
C VAL A 203 5.67 15.63 -6.04
N GLN A 204 4.54 15.27 -6.64
CA GLN A 204 4.24 13.94 -7.15
C GLN A 204 5.28 13.43 -8.15
N GLY A 205 5.83 14.28 -9.03
CA GLY A 205 6.89 13.89 -9.96
C GLY A 205 8.19 13.49 -9.25
N VAL A 206 8.61 14.29 -8.26
CA VAL A 206 9.79 14.00 -7.44
C VAL A 206 9.59 12.73 -6.64
N ILE A 207 8.41 12.54 -6.04
CA ILE A 207 8.08 11.33 -5.28
C ILE A 207 8.09 10.11 -6.20
N TYR A 208 7.45 10.19 -7.37
CA TYR A 208 7.42 9.13 -8.37
C TYR A 208 8.82 8.66 -8.75
N GLU A 209 9.71 9.57 -9.20
CA GLU A 209 11.07 9.22 -9.64
C GLU A 209 11.89 8.52 -8.54
N ASN A 210 11.58 8.82 -7.30
CA ASN A 210 12.29 8.36 -6.13
C ASN A 210 11.77 7.00 -5.64
N VAL A 211 10.45 6.84 -5.53
CA VAL A 211 9.81 5.59 -5.09
C VAL A 211 9.87 4.52 -6.20
N PHE A 212 9.78 4.93 -7.48
CA PHE A 212 9.83 4.00 -8.61
C PHE A 212 11.20 3.31 -8.76
N ARG A 213 12.27 3.87 -8.19
CA ARG A 213 13.57 3.17 -8.12
C ARG A 213 13.53 1.96 -7.20
N ASP A 214 12.74 2.01 -6.13
CA ASP A 214 12.70 0.99 -5.09
C ASP A 214 11.81 -0.22 -5.44
N VAL A 215 10.95 -0.12 -6.46
CA VAL A 215 10.12 -1.26 -6.89
C VAL A 215 10.91 -2.36 -7.62
N GLN A 216 12.23 -2.18 -7.81
CA GLN A 216 13.15 -3.24 -8.27
C GLN A 216 13.39 -4.29 -7.18
N SER A 217 13.48 -3.85 -5.92
CA SER A 217 13.70 -4.72 -4.77
C SER A 217 12.36 -5.15 -4.18
N MET A 218 11.91 -6.37 -4.51
CA MET A 218 10.68 -6.98 -3.96
C MET A 218 10.97 -7.70 -2.64
N GLU A 219 11.42 -6.96 -1.61
CA GLU A 219 11.90 -7.53 -0.34
C GLU A 219 10.79 -8.13 0.53
N SER A 220 9.64 -7.46 0.62
CA SER A 220 8.45 -7.97 1.32
C SER A 220 7.16 -7.50 0.65
N ILE A 221 6.08 -8.28 0.81
CA ILE A 221 4.76 -7.96 0.25
C ILE A 221 4.26 -6.61 0.76
N GLY A 222 4.39 -6.35 2.07
CA GLY A 222 3.98 -5.08 2.68
C GLY A 222 4.72 -3.88 2.10
N ALA A 223 6.04 -3.98 1.91
CA ALA A 223 6.83 -2.93 1.27
C ALA A 223 6.37 -2.67 -0.17
N THR A 224 6.19 -3.75 -0.93
CA THR A 224 5.78 -3.68 -2.33
C THR A 224 4.41 -3.00 -2.46
N ILE A 225 3.42 -3.38 -1.64
CA ILE A 225 2.10 -2.74 -1.62
C ILE A 225 2.24 -1.25 -1.30
N CYS A 226 2.98 -0.88 -0.25
CA CYS A 226 3.18 0.52 0.13
C CYS A 226 3.79 1.35 -1.00
N ASN A 227 4.80 0.82 -1.70
CA ASN A 227 5.45 1.50 -2.81
C ASN A 227 4.48 1.73 -3.97
N TRP A 228 3.73 0.69 -4.37
CA TRP A 228 2.80 0.79 -5.49
C TRP A 228 1.58 1.66 -5.19
N ASP A 229 1.05 1.62 -3.95
CA ASP A 229 -0.01 2.53 -3.54
C ASP A 229 0.45 4.00 -3.57
N CYS A 230 1.68 4.27 -3.11
CA CYS A 230 2.27 5.61 -3.20
C CYS A 230 2.41 6.07 -4.67
N LEU A 231 2.88 5.19 -5.56
CA LEU A 231 2.99 5.50 -6.99
C LEU A 231 1.63 5.72 -7.66
N CYS A 232 0.61 4.92 -7.32
CA CYS A 232 -0.75 5.17 -7.78
C CYS A 232 -1.28 6.52 -7.27
N LEU A 233 -1.02 6.89 -6.02
CA LEU A 233 -1.42 8.19 -5.48
C LEU A 233 -0.73 9.34 -6.23
N CYS A 234 0.52 9.20 -6.65
CA CYS A 234 1.17 10.21 -7.52
C CYS A 234 0.34 10.47 -8.78
N LEU A 235 -0.25 9.42 -9.37
CA LEU A 235 -1.07 9.55 -10.57
C LEU A 235 -2.39 10.28 -10.29
N ASP A 236 -2.96 10.20 -9.08
CA ASP A 236 -4.25 10.82 -8.72
C ASP A 236 -4.15 12.36 -8.68
N HIS A 237 -2.93 12.91 -8.61
CA HIS A 237 -2.70 14.37 -8.66
C HIS A 237 -2.66 14.95 -10.08
N PHE A 238 -2.67 14.13 -11.13
CA PHE A 238 -2.76 14.62 -12.51
C PHE A 238 -4.22 14.72 -12.95
N ILE A 239 -4.69 15.95 -13.16
CA ILE A 239 -6.07 16.27 -13.56
C ILE A 239 -6.28 16.02 -15.06
N GLU A 240 -5.23 16.22 -15.86
CA GLU A 240 -5.23 16.01 -17.31
C GLU A 240 -4.18 14.98 -17.71
N LEU A 241 -4.55 14.09 -18.63
CA LEU A 241 -3.65 13.14 -19.29
C LEU A 241 -2.86 13.88 -20.36
N ASP A 242 -1.80 14.60 -19.96
CA ASP A 242 -0.77 15.00 -20.91
C ASP A 242 0.27 13.86 -21.09
N SER A 243 1.31 14.09 -21.90
CA SER A 243 2.29 13.04 -22.23
C SER A 243 3.09 12.55 -21.02
N PHE A 244 3.17 13.35 -19.96
CA PHE A 244 3.98 13.08 -18.77
C PHE A 244 3.42 11.96 -17.86
N PRO A 245 2.19 12.02 -17.31
CA PRO A 245 1.59 10.94 -16.52
C PRO A 245 1.38 9.68 -17.36
N TRP A 246 1.24 9.83 -18.69
CA TRP A 246 1.16 8.70 -19.60
C TRP A 246 2.45 7.87 -19.62
N ASN A 247 3.61 8.54 -19.72
CA ASN A 247 4.91 7.86 -19.64
C ASN A 247 5.12 7.18 -18.28
N GLN A 248 4.70 7.82 -17.18
CA GLN A 248 4.79 7.22 -15.84
C GLN A 248 3.96 5.94 -15.72
N CYS A 249 2.72 5.96 -16.24
CA CYS A 249 1.87 4.77 -16.26
C CYS A 249 2.46 3.65 -17.15
N ASP A 250 3.07 4.00 -18.29
CA ASP A 250 3.74 3.05 -19.19
C ASP A 250 4.93 2.36 -18.49
N ASP A 251 5.81 3.14 -17.85
CA ASP A 251 6.93 2.64 -17.06
C ASP A 251 6.47 1.73 -15.90
N MET A 252 5.41 2.13 -15.20
CA MET A 252 4.80 1.35 -14.12
C MET A 252 4.27 0.01 -14.61
N LEU A 253 3.54 -0.01 -15.72
CA LEU A 253 3.02 -1.24 -16.32
C LEU A 253 4.16 -2.17 -16.76
N GLU A 254 5.18 -1.64 -17.44
CA GLU A 254 6.35 -2.43 -17.84
C GLU A 254 6.97 -3.14 -16.63
N ARG A 255 7.22 -2.38 -15.57
CA ARG A 255 7.86 -2.90 -14.36
C ARG A 255 6.97 -3.89 -13.61
N LEU A 256 5.67 -3.65 -13.52
CA LEU A 256 4.74 -4.60 -12.90
C LEU A 256 4.70 -5.94 -13.64
N ILE A 257 4.62 -5.92 -14.97
CA ILE A 257 4.57 -7.14 -15.79
C ILE A 257 5.85 -7.97 -15.59
N GLN A 258 7.01 -7.29 -15.57
CA GLN A 258 8.29 -7.93 -15.24
C GLN A 258 8.27 -8.53 -13.82
N ASN A 259 7.84 -7.75 -12.82
CA ASN A 259 7.84 -8.16 -11.43
C ASN A 259 6.89 -9.34 -11.15
N VAL A 260 5.72 -9.44 -11.78
CA VAL A 260 4.82 -10.61 -11.61
C VAL A 260 5.52 -11.91 -12.05
N SER A 261 6.26 -11.84 -13.15
CA SER A 261 6.98 -12.99 -13.70
C SER A 261 8.16 -13.42 -12.81
N LEU A 262 8.74 -12.47 -12.06
CA LEU A 262 9.86 -12.69 -11.14
C LEU A 262 9.44 -12.90 -9.68
N ALA A 263 8.15 -12.78 -9.38
CA ALA A 263 7.65 -12.84 -8.02
C ALA A 263 7.89 -14.21 -7.38
N SER A 264 8.58 -14.20 -6.23
CA SER A 264 9.01 -15.37 -5.47
C SER A 264 7.87 -16.12 -4.77
N SER A 265 6.73 -15.45 -4.52
CA SER A 265 5.56 -16.06 -3.89
C SER A 265 4.27 -15.79 -4.67
N THR A 266 3.27 -16.62 -4.39
CA THR A 266 1.94 -16.50 -5.00
C THR A 266 1.24 -15.21 -4.55
N GLU A 267 1.32 -14.87 -3.27
CA GLU A 267 0.73 -13.67 -2.68
C GLU A 267 1.33 -12.38 -3.26
N MET A 268 2.65 -12.37 -3.50
CA MET A 268 3.31 -11.26 -4.19
C MET A 268 2.78 -11.11 -5.62
N SER A 269 2.59 -12.22 -6.33
CA SER A 269 2.07 -12.21 -7.71
C SER A 269 0.64 -11.69 -7.79
N ILE A 270 -0.21 -12.14 -6.87
CA ILE A 270 -1.58 -11.66 -6.69
C ILE A 270 -1.57 -10.15 -6.45
N SER A 271 -0.74 -9.68 -5.52
CA SER A 271 -0.64 -8.24 -5.19
C SER A 271 -0.19 -7.40 -6.38
N LEU A 272 0.79 -7.87 -7.16
CA LEU A 272 1.29 -7.16 -8.33
C LEU A 272 0.27 -7.16 -9.48
N MET A 273 -0.44 -8.27 -9.73
CA MET A 273 -1.52 -8.34 -10.73
C MET A 273 -2.69 -7.41 -10.38
N HIS A 274 -2.98 -7.24 -9.09
CA HIS A 274 -3.97 -6.27 -8.63
C HIS A 274 -3.61 -4.84 -9.08
N PHE A 275 -2.34 -4.45 -8.96
CA PHE A 275 -1.88 -3.15 -9.45
C PHE A 275 -1.91 -3.03 -10.98
N ILE A 276 -1.61 -4.10 -11.73
CA ILE A 276 -1.77 -4.09 -13.20
C ILE A 276 -3.24 -3.83 -13.56
N THR A 277 -4.17 -4.52 -12.91
CA THR A 277 -5.60 -4.32 -13.11
C THR A 277 -5.99 -2.87 -12.81
N LYS A 278 -5.57 -2.34 -11.65
CA LYS A 278 -5.82 -0.94 -11.24
C LYS A 278 -5.31 0.07 -12.27
N LEU A 279 -4.09 -0.13 -12.80
CA LEU A 279 -3.53 0.72 -13.86
C LEU A 279 -4.29 0.58 -15.18
N GLY A 280 -4.76 -0.63 -15.50
CA GLY A 280 -5.46 -0.94 -16.74
C GLY A 280 -6.74 -0.12 -16.96
N TYR A 281 -7.44 0.29 -15.89
CA TYR A 281 -8.62 1.16 -15.97
C TYR A 281 -8.40 2.55 -15.37
N TYR A 282 -7.18 2.88 -14.97
CA TYR A 282 -6.89 4.06 -14.16
C TYR A 282 -7.35 5.37 -14.79
N PHE A 283 -7.15 5.48 -16.10
CA PHE A 283 -7.50 6.65 -16.90
C PHE A 283 -8.81 6.49 -17.67
N ALA A 284 -9.58 5.43 -17.39
CA ALA A 284 -10.90 5.26 -17.98
C ALA A 284 -11.88 6.29 -17.41
N ILE A 285 -12.70 6.88 -18.27
CA ILE A 285 -13.74 7.84 -17.87
C ILE A 285 -14.70 7.23 -16.83
N ASN A 286 -14.97 5.92 -16.95
CA ASN A 286 -15.81 5.14 -16.05
C ASN A 286 -15.02 4.33 -15.00
N LYS A 287 -13.83 4.80 -14.57
CA LYS A 287 -12.97 4.17 -13.54
C LYS A 287 -13.75 3.64 -12.33
N ASN A 288 -14.65 4.46 -11.77
CA ASN A 288 -15.41 4.11 -10.56
C ASN A 288 -16.42 2.98 -10.81
N GLU A 289 -17.04 2.94 -12.00
CA GLU A 289 -17.98 1.88 -12.39
C GLU A 289 -17.23 0.55 -12.54
N ILE A 290 -16.07 0.57 -13.21
CA ILE A 290 -15.22 -0.61 -13.38
C ILE A 290 -14.74 -1.14 -12.03
N GLN A 291 -14.27 -0.25 -11.16
CA GLN A 291 -13.85 -0.62 -9.81
C GLN A 291 -15.00 -1.26 -9.01
N ALA A 292 -16.22 -0.74 -9.12
CA ALA A 292 -17.40 -1.29 -8.45
C ALA A 292 -17.75 -2.70 -8.99
N VAL A 293 -17.64 -2.92 -10.30
CA VAL A 293 -17.99 -4.23 -10.87
C VAL A 293 -16.90 -5.28 -10.65
N LEU A 294 -15.61 -4.90 -10.67
CA LEU A 294 -14.50 -5.81 -10.39
C LEU A 294 -14.42 -6.26 -8.92
N THR A 295 -14.95 -5.45 -8.00
CA THR A 295 -15.01 -5.76 -6.56
C THR A 295 -16.20 -6.65 -6.19
N ALA A 296 -17.20 -6.79 -7.07
CA ALA A 296 -18.30 -7.71 -6.89
C ALA A 296 -17.84 -9.18 -6.98
N ASP A 297 -18.61 -10.08 -6.37
CA ASP A 297 -18.42 -11.52 -6.58
C ASP A 297 -18.85 -11.88 -8.00
N LEU A 298 -17.86 -11.94 -8.90
CA LEU A 298 -18.07 -12.33 -10.30
C LEU A 298 -18.58 -13.76 -10.43
N THR A 299 -18.58 -14.56 -9.36
CA THR A 299 -19.17 -15.90 -9.36
C THR A 299 -20.70 -15.90 -9.54
N GLU A 300 -21.37 -14.75 -9.39
CA GLU A 300 -22.80 -14.60 -9.66
C GLU A 300 -23.09 -14.35 -11.16
N PRO A 301 -24.07 -15.04 -11.79
CA PRO A 301 -24.29 -14.98 -13.25
C PRO A 301 -24.56 -13.56 -13.79
N ASN A 302 -25.44 -12.80 -13.12
CA ASN A 302 -25.81 -11.46 -13.57
C ASN A 302 -24.62 -10.48 -13.44
N ARG A 303 -23.78 -10.66 -12.41
CA ARG A 303 -22.62 -9.81 -12.15
C ARG A 303 -21.52 -10.00 -13.19
N MET A 304 -21.34 -11.22 -13.69
CA MET A 304 -20.38 -11.49 -14.76
C MET A 304 -20.78 -10.81 -16.06
N THR A 305 -22.05 -10.85 -16.44
CA THR A 305 -22.55 -10.17 -17.66
C THR A 305 -22.35 -8.66 -17.56
N ASP A 306 -22.75 -8.05 -16.45
CA ASP A 306 -22.54 -6.62 -16.20
C ASP A 306 -21.04 -6.26 -16.29
N CYS A 307 -20.16 -7.11 -15.72
CA CYS A 307 -18.71 -6.91 -15.79
C CYS A 307 -18.17 -6.96 -17.21
N LEU A 308 -18.63 -7.91 -18.02
CA LEU A 308 -18.20 -8.07 -19.40
C LEU A 308 -18.60 -6.85 -20.24
N GLU A 309 -19.80 -6.32 -20.05
CA GLU A 309 -20.29 -5.15 -20.78
C GLU A 309 -19.51 -3.89 -20.40
N VAL A 310 -19.37 -3.63 -19.09
CA VAL A 310 -18.62 -2.46 -18.58
C VAL A 310 -17.16 -2.54 -19.03
N CYS A 311 -16.49 -3.68 -18.86
CA CYS A 311 -15.09 -3.84 -19.27
C CYS A 311 -14.93 -3.81 -20.79
N ALA A 312 -15.85 -4.37 -21.58
CA ALA A 312 -15.74 -4.29 -23.04
C ALA A 312 -15.91 -2.86 -23.59
N SER A 313 -16.59 -1.97 -22.86
CA SER A 313 -16.77 -0.56 -23.25
C SER A 313 -15.51 0.30 -23.04
N LEU A 314 -14.46 -0.25 -22.43
CA LEU A 314 -13.22 0.44 -22.13
C LEU A 314 -12.49 0.87 -23.41
N ASN A 315 -12.37 2.18 -23.63
CA ASN A 315 -11.60 2.73 -24.74
C ASN A 315 -10.11 2.84 -24.39
N VAL A 316 -9.50 1.70 -24.01
CA VAL A 316 -8.16 1.70 -23.41
C VAL A 316 -7.11 1.43 -24.47
N CYS A 317 -6.68 2.50 -25.15
CA CYS A 317 -5.57 2.45 -26.09
C CYS A 317 -4.22 2.07 -25.42
N THR A 318 -4.07 2.26 -24.10
CA THR A 318 -2.82 2.00 -23.36
C THR A 318 -2.46 0.52 -23.30
N ASN A 319 -3.45 -0.36 -23.14
CA ASN A 319 -3.19 -1.78 -22.92
C ASN A 319 -2.81 -2.51 -24.21
N TYR A 320 -3.06 -1.94 -25.40
CA TYR A 320 -2.67 -2.56 -26.68
C TYR A 320 -1.16 -2.81 -26.76
N ARG A 321 -0.35 -1.83 -26.36
CA ARG A 321 1.12 -1.96 -26.32
C ARG A 321 1.56 -3.14 -25.46
N TRP A 322 0.90 -3.34 -24.32
CA TRP A 322 1.26 -4.33 -23.32
C TRP A 322 0.56 -5.67 -23.48
N ALA A 323 -0.44 -5.78 -24.36
CA ALA A 323 -1.30 -6.95 -24.47
C ALA A 323 -0.52 -8.26 -24.66
N LYS A 324 0.49 -8.26 -25.55
CA LYS A 324 1.35 -9.43 -25.75
C LYS A 324 2.08 -9.82 -24.45
N SER A 325 2.69 -8.86 -23.78
CA SER A 325 3.47 -9.10 -22.55
C SER A 325 2.57 -9.53 -21.39
N ILE A 326 1.35 -8.97 -21.29
CA ILE A 326 0.35 -9.37 -20.29
C ILE A 326 -0.11 -10.81 -20.54
N LEU A 327 -0.46 -11.15 -21.79
CA LEU A 327 -0.85 -12.53 -22.14
C LEU A 327 0.27 -13.54 -21.83
N GLN A 328 1.53 -13.18 -22.11
CA GLN A 328 2.69 -14.01 -21.77
C GLN A 328 2.88 -14.12 -20.25
N MET A 329 2.75 -13.02 -19.52
CA MET A 329 2.82 -12.99 -18.05
C MET A 329 1.76 -13.89 -17.43
N LEU A 330 0.50 -13.87 -17.92
CA LEU A 330 -0.56 -14.74 -17.43
C LEU A 330 -0.22 -16.22 -17.61
N VAL A 331 0.36 -16.60 -18.76
CA VAL A 331 0.82 -17.98 -18.99
C VAL A 331 1.95 -18.36 -18.02
N LEU A 332 2.93 -17.49 -17.79
CA LEU A 332 4.03 -17.78 -16.87
C LEU A 332 3.54 -17.88 -15.41
N ALA A 333 2.67 -16.96 -14.99
CA ALA A 333 2.11 -16.97 -13.64
C ALA A 333 1.15 -18.16 -13.40
N SER A 334 0.69 -18.84 -14.46
CA SER A 334 -0.29 -19.93 -14.35
C SER A 334 0.26 -21.20 -13.72
N GLU A 335 1.59 -21.35 -13.62
CA GLU A 335 2.23 -22.42 -12.83
C GLU A 335 1.76 -22.40 -11.36
N LYS A 336 1.42 -21.21 -10.83
CA LYS A 336 0.94 -21.03 -9.45
C LYS A 336 -0.47 -21.61 -9.22
N LEU A 337 -1.20 -21.96 -10.28
CA LEU A 337 -2.51 -22.62 -10.20
C LEU A 337 -2.43 -24.07 -9.70
N LEU A 338 -1.23 -24.68 -9.76
CA LEU A 338 -0.98 -26.03 -9.27
C LEU A 338 -0.71 -26.07 -7.74
N GLY A 339 -0.74 -24.90 -7.08
CA GLY A 339 -0.59 -24.77 -5.62
C GLY A 339 -1.82 -25.21 -4.84
N SER A 340 -2.02 -24.68 -3.63
CA SER A 340 -3.23 -24.99 -2.83
C SER A 340 -4.51 -24.46 -3.50
N VAL A 341 -5.67 -25.04 -3.16
CA VAL A 341 -6.96 -24.63 -3.72
C VAL A 341 -7.23 -23.14 -3.50
N ASP A 342 -6.97 -22.62 -2.30
CA ASP A 342 -7.18 -21.22 -1.97
C ASP A 342 -6.26 -20.29 -2.76
N ALA A 343 -4.97 -20.65 -2.87
CA ALA A 343 -4.00 -19.89 -3.65
C ALA A 343 -4.36 -19.87 -5.14
N ALA A 344 -4.71 -21.03 -5.70
CA ALA A 344 -5.14 -21.17 -7.09
C ALA A 344 -6.40 -20.34 -7.38
N ALA A 345 -7.37 -20.33 -6.45
CA ALA A 345 -8.59 -19.54 -6.61
C ALA A 345 -8.30 -18.03 -6.63
N GLN A 346 -7.47 -17.54 -5.71
CA GLN A 346 -7.08 -16.13 -5.67
C GLN A 346 -6.29 -15.72 -6.92
N VAL A 347 -5.37 -16.56 -7.39
CA VAL A 347 -4.62 -16.32 -8.63
C VAL A 347 -5.56 -16.26 -9.83
N LEU A 348 -6.51 -17.21 -9.96
CA LEU A 348 -7.48 -17.20 -11.05
C LEU A 348 -8.30 -15.92 -11.07
N VAL A 349 -8.78 -15.46 -9.90
CA VAL A 349 -9.55 -14.21 -9.79
C VAL A 349 -8.73 -13.00 -10.27
N GLU A 350 -7.48 -12.86 -9.83
CA GLU A 350 -6.64 -11.74 -10.28
C GLU A 350 -6.27 -11.84 -11.77
N MET A 351 -6.05 -13.05 -12.29
CA MET A 351 -5.81 -13.26 -13.72
C MET A 351 -7.05 -12.89 -14.56
N GLN A 352 -8.25 -13.25 -14.11
CA GLN A 352 -9.50 -12.86 -14.76
C GLN A 352 -9.65 -11.34 -14.80
N ARG A 353 -9.48 -10.68 -13.65
CA ARG A 353 -9.55 -9.22 -13.53
C ARG A 353 -8.56 -8.52 -14.47
N CYS A 354 -7.32 -8.99 -14.48
CA CYS A 354 -6.29 -8.49 -15.38
C CYS A 354 -6.68 -8.68 -16.85
N TYR A 355 -7.19 -9.85 -17.24
CA TYR A 355 -7.64 -10.09 -18.61
C TYR A 355 -8.84 -9.20 -19.00
N LEU A 356 -9.83 -9.07 -18.13
CA LEU A 356 -11.04 -8.28 -18.34
C LEU A 356 -10.74 -6.81 -18.61
N VAL A 357 -9.78 -6.23 -17.91
CA VAL A 357 -9.44 -4.80 -18.07
C VAL A 357 -8.37 -4.59 -19.14
N CYS A 358 -7.37 -5.47 -19.20
CA CYS A 358 -6.19 -5.23 -20.02
C CYS A 358 -6.25 -5.86 -21.41
N VAL A 359 -7.06 -6.90 -21.62
CA VAL A 359 -7.08 -7.65 -22.89
C VAL A 359 -8.45 -7.58 -23.56
N LEU A 360 -9.53 -7.85 -22.83
CA LEU A 360 -10.88 -7.87 -23.37
C LEU A 360 -11.26 -6.63 -24.20
N PRO A 361 -10.91 -5.39 -23.78
CA PRO A 361 -11.37 -4.20 -24.51
C PRO A 361 -10.66 -3.98 -25.84
N ILE A 362 -9.57 -4.70 -26.10
CA ILE A 362 -8.78 -4.51 -27.32
C ILE A 362 -9.49 -5.22 -28.48
N PRO A 363 -9.65 -4.56 -29.64
CA PRO A 363 -10.25 -5.17 -30.82
C PRO A 363 -9.56 -6.48 -31.23
N LEU A 364 -10.36 -7.53 -31.50
CA LEU A 364 -9.84 -8.85 -31.89
C LEU A 364 -8.90 -8.81 -33.08
N GLN A 365 -9.15 -7.91 -34.04
CA GLN A 365 -8.32 -7.73 -35.23
C GLN A 365 -6.87 -7.38 -34.86
N ALA A 366 -6.67 -6.66 -33.77
CA ALA A 366 -5.35 -6.29 -33.29
C ALA A 366 -4.70 -7.39 -32.43
N LEU A 367 -5.49 -8.23 -31.77
CA LEU A 367 -5.01 -9.28 -30.86
C LEU A 367 -4.84 -10.68 -31.48
N HIS A 368 -5.47 -10.95 -32.63
CA HIS A 368 -5.68 -12.31 -33.13
C HIS A 368 -4.41 -13.18 -33.22
N ILE A 369 -3.26 -12.60 -33.52
CA ILE A 369 -1.97 -13.31 -33.61
C ILE A 369 -1.53 -13.81 -32.22
N HIS A 370 -1.71 -13.00 -31.19
CA HIS A 370 -1.31 -13.31 -29.82
C HIS A 370 -2.31 -14.23 -29.12
N LEU A 371 -3.61 -14.06 -29.38
CA LEU A 371 -4.67 -14.88 -28.77
C LEU A 371 -4.59 -16.35 -29.17
N ARG A 372 -4.17 -16.67 -30.40
CA ARG A 372 -4.05 -18.07 -30.83
C ARG A 372 -3.06 -18.84 -29.97
N GLU A 373 -1.86 -18.30 -29.79
CA GLU A 373 -0.82 -18.95 -28.97
C GLU A 373 -1.22 -18.99 -27.50
N PHE A 374 -1.80 -17.88 -27.01
CA PHE A 374 -2.29 -17.78 -25.64
C PHE A 374 -3.36 -18.83 -25.34
N TYR A 375 -4.42 -18.94 -26.15
CA TYR A 375 -5.50 -19.91 -25.93
C TYR A 375 -4.98 -21.35 -25.97
N ALA A 376 -4.09 -21.69 -26.90
CA ALA A 376 -3.53 -23.03 -26.97
C ALA A 376 -2.78 -23.42 -25.66
N LYS A 377 -2.06 -22.48 -25.06
CA LYS A 377 -1.28 -22.72 -23.83
C LYS A 377 -2.15 -22.60 -22.58
N PHE A 378 -2.85 -21.48 -22.42
CA PHE A 378 -3.54 -21.14 -21.19
C PHE A 378 -4.77 -22.04 -20.94
N VAL A 379 -5.53 -22.41 -21.98
CA VAL A 379 -6.65 -23.35 -21.82
C VAL A 379 -6.16 -24.72 -21.36
N ALA A 380 -4.99 -25.18 -21.84
CA ALA A 380 -4.40 -26.43 -21.36
C ALA A 380 -4.09 -26.36 -19.86
N VAL A 381 -3.52 -25.23 -19.40
CA VAL A 381 -3.25 -25.03 -17.96
C VAL A 381 -4.54 -24.95 -17.14
N LEU A 382 -5.59 -24.30 -17.65
CA LEU A 382 -6.90 -24.29 -16.97
C LEU A 382 -7.47 -25.70 -16.79
N MET A 383 -7.35 -26.56 -17.81
CA MET A 383 -7.79 -27.96 -17.71
C MET A 383 -6.90 -28.79 -16.80
N GLU A 384 -5.61 -28.50 -16.74
CA GLU A 384 -4.68 -29.11 -15.79
C GLU A 384 -5.02 -28.71 -14.35
N CYS A 385 -5.34 -27.43 -14.10
CA CYS A 385 -5.81 -26.94 -12.80
C CYS A 385 -7.04 -27.72 -12.31
N ILE A 386 -8.05 -27.91 -13.17
CA ILE A 386 -9.22 -28.75 -12.83
C ILE A 386 -8.78 -30.20 -12.55
N SER A 387 -7.86 -30.73 -13.35
CA SER A 387 -7.39 -32.11 -13.19
C SER A 387 -6.60 -32.33 -11.90
N VAL A 388 -5.91 -31.32 -11.39
CA VAL A 388 -5.22 -31.37 -10.09
C VAL A 388 -6.23 -31.21 -8.95
N HIS A 389 -7.19 -30.29 -9.10
CA HIS A 389 -8.17 -29.92 -8.07
C HIS A 389 -9.57 -30.47 -8.33
N LYS A 390 -9.67 -31.75 -8.69
CA LYS A 390 -10.90 -32.37 -9.25
C LYS A 390 -12.15 -32.17 -8.39
N ASP A 391 -12.00 -32.12 -7.06
CA ASP A 391 -13.11 -32.02 -6.11
C ASP A 391 -13.49 -30.56 -5.77
N SER A 392 -12.75 -29.57 -6.27
CA SER A 392 -12.99 -28.16 -5.97
C SER A 392 -14.01 -27.53 -6.92
N LYS A 393 -15.27 -27.47 -6.46
CA LYS A 393 -16.34 -26.74 -7.16
C LYS A 393 -16.02 -25.27 -7.40
N LEU A 394 -15.26 -24.65 -6.49
CA LEU A 394 -14.84 -23.26 -6.62
C LEU A 394 -13.94 -23.07 -7.84
N LEU A 395 -12.92 -23.91 -8.01
CA LEU A 395 -11.98 -23.82 -9.12
C LEU A 395 -12.61 -24.22 -10.46
N GLN A 396 -13.54 -25.19 -10.45
CA GLN A 396 -14.37 -25.48 -11.63
C GLN A 396 -15.17 -24.24 -12.06
N LYS A 397 -15.85 -23.58 -11.10
CA LYS A 397 -16.66 -22.38 -11.37
C LYS A 397 -15.80 -21.24 -11.91
N LEU A 398 -14.65 -20.94 -11.29
CA LEU A 398 -13.73 -19.90 -11.76
C LEU A 398 -13.13 -20.24 -13.14
N THR A 399 -12.88 -21.51 -13.42
CA THR A 399 -12.36 -21.93 -14.73
C THR A 399 -13.40 -21.79 -15.84
N ASP A 400 -14.65 -22.23 -15.58
CA ASP A 400 -15.78 -22.01 -16.47
C ASP A 400 -15.94 -20.52 -16.80
N GLN A 401 -15.85 -19.67 -15.78
CA GLN A 401 -15.92 -18.22 -15.97
C GLN A 401 -14.84 -17.65 -16.88
N PHE A 402 -13.60 -18.11 -16.76
CA PHE A 402 -12.53 -17.71 -17.66
C PHE A 402 -12.86 -18.10 -19.11
N VAL A 403 -13.39 -19.31 -19.30
CA VAL A 403 -13.84 -19.79 -20.62
C VAL A 403 -15.00 -18.95 -21.16
N GLN A 404 -15.96 -18.56 -20.32
CA GLN A 404 -17.05 -17.65 -20.73
C GLN A 404 -16.54 -16.28 -21.18
N ILE A 405 -15.53 -15.73 -20.50
CA ILE A 405 -14.88 -14.47 -20.91
C ILE A 405 -14.28 -14.61 -22.32
N PHE A 406 -13.59 -15.72 -22.61
CA PHE A 406 -13.02 -15.98 -23.94
C PHE A 406 -14.09 -16.13 -25.02
N ILE A 407 -15.17 -16.85 -24.71
CA ILE A 407 -16.32 -17.02 -25.62
C ILE A 407 -16.95 -15.65 -25.91
N TYR A 408 -17.14 -14.82 -24.88
CA TYR A 408 -17.69 -13.49 -25.03
C TYR A 408 -16.83 -12.62 -25.95
N GLN A 409 -15.50 -12.59 -25.74
CA GLN A 409 -14.58 -11.82 -26.58
C GLN A 409 -14.68 -12.27 -28.05
N LEU A 410 -14.67 -13.58 -28.31
CA LEU A 410 -14.74 -14.14 -29.66
C LEU A 410 -16.07 -13.84 -30.37
N LYS A 411 -17.20 -13.87 -29.64
CA LYS A 411 -18.53 -13.56 -30.17
C LYS A 411 -18.69 -12.09 -30.51
N HIS A 412 -18.25 -11.19 -29.63
CA HIS A 412 -18.52 -9.75 -29.74
C HIS A 412 -17.42 -8.96 -30.47
N GLY A 413 -16.20 -9.48 -30.59
CA GLY A 413 -15.12 -8.81 -31.33
C GLY A 413 -15.14 -9.03 -32.86
N SER A 414 -16.05 -9.87 -33.38
CA SER A 414 -16.19 -10.16 -34.81
C SER A 414 -17.22 -9.25 -35.49
N THR A 415 -17.03 -7.94 -35.46
CA THR A 415 -17.94 -6.96 -36.10
C THR A 415 -17.75 -6.83 -37.62
N GLY A 416 -16.95 -7.69 -38.25
CA GLY A 416 -16.79 -7.78 -39.71
C GLY A 416 -17.07 -9.18 -40.25
N LYS A 417 -17.58 -9.27 -41.49
CA LYS A 417 -17.82 -10.54 -42.23
C LYS A 417 -16.55 -11.39 -42.44
N GLU A 418 -15.38 -10.87 -42.08
CA GLU A 418 -14.08 -11.53 -42.10
C GLU A 418 -13.43 -11.50 -40.71
N GLY A 419 -14.08 -12.13 -39.71
CA GLY A 419 -13.33 -12.54 -38.53
C GLY A 419 -12.20 -13.49 -38.96
N PRO A 420 -10.97 -13.35 -38.44
CA PRO A 420 -9.84 -14.17 -38.89
C PRO A 420 -10.21 -15.66 -38.75
N CYS A 421 -10.28 -16.39 -39.87
CA CYS A 421 -10.77 -17.77 -39.96
C CYS A 421 -10.17 -18.71 -38.90
N ASN A 422 -8.97 -18.40 -38.42
CA ASN A 422 -8.21 -19.17 -37.44
C ASN A 422 -8.76 -19.13 -36.01
N LEU A 423 -9.63 -18.18 -35.65
CA LEU A 423 -10.24 -18.08 -34.30
C LEU A 423 -11.61 -18.76 -34.19
N LYS A 424 -12.31 -19.01 -35.30
CA LYS A 424 -13.64 -19.68 -35.28
C LYS A 424 -13.57 -21.09 -34.69
N ASN A 425 -12.49 -21.82 -34.96
CA ASN A 425 -12.29 -23.16 -34.42
C ASN A 425 -12.11 -23.15 -32.89
N TYR A 426 -11.55 -22.07 -32.32
CA TYR A 426 -11.43 -21.91 -30.87
C TYR A 426 -12.77 -21.66 -30.22
N LEU A 427 -13.67 -20.90 -30.84
CA LEU A 427 -15.02 -20.67 -30.31
C LEU A 427 -15.75 -22.00 -30.09
N THR A 428 -15.81 -22.85 -31.14
CA THR A 428 -16.44 -24.17 -31.04
C THR A 428 -15.77 -25.06 -30.00
N ALA A 429 -14.43 -25.03 -29.91
CA ALA A 429 -13.70 -25.81 -28.93
C ALA A 429 -14.00 -25.37 -27.48
N LEU A 430 -14.05 -24.06 -27.23
CA LEU A 430 -14.35 -23.48 -25.92
C LEU A 430 -15.79 -23.78 -25.49
N GLU A 431 -16.77 -23.67 -26.39
CA GLU A 431 -18.17 -24.02 -26.10
C GLU A 431 -18.33 -25.51 -25.72
N ASN A 432 -17.53 -26.39 -26.32
CA ASN A 432 -17.52 -27.81 -26.00
C ASN A 432 -16.78 -28.15 -24.68
N LEU A 433 -16.02 -27.22 -24.09
CA LEU A 433 -15.32 -27.43 -22.81
C LEU A 433 -16.24 -27.20 -21.61
N ILE A 434 -17.26 -26.36 -21.70
CA ILE A 434 -18.19 -26.06 -20.60
C ILE A 434 -18.79 -27.34 -19.97
N PRO A 435 -19.31 -28.30 -20.77
CA PRO A 435 -19.85 -29.55 -20.21
C PRO A 435 -18.79 -30.48 -19.61
N VAL A 436 -17.51 -30.27 -19.93
CA VAL A 436 -16.39 -31.05 -19.38
C VAL A 436 -15.96 -30.48 -18.03
N ILE A 437 -15.97 -29.16 -17.87
CA ILE A 437 -15.65 -28.46 -16.62
C ILE A 437 -16.73 -28.71 -15.55
N ALA A 438 -18.00 -28.85 -15.97
CA ALA A 438 -19.14 -29.09 -15.09
C ALA A 438 -19.29 -30.54 -14.60
N LYS A 439 -18.48 -31.48 -15.12
CA LYS A 439 -18.46 -32.90 -14.72
C LYS A 439 -17.34 -33.15 -13.72
#